data_AF-A0AAW1ZN44-F1
#
_entry.id   AF-A0AAW1ZN44-F1
#
_cell.length_a   1.000
_cell.length_b   1.000
_cell.length_c   1.000
_cell.angle_alpha   90.00
_cell.angle_beta   90.00
_cell.angle_gamma   90.00
#
_symmetry.space_group_name_H-M   'P 1'
#
loop_
_entity.id
_entity.type
_entity.pdbx_description
1 polymer ?
#
loop_
_entity_poly.entity_id
_entity_poly.type
_entity_poly.pdbx_seq_one_letter_code
_entity_poly.pdbx_strand_id
1 'polypeptide(L)'
;MFARGVIVLLCVLVAVSDAARKPNCKRYPSDACTKIYKPKCGSNGKTYSNECELCVAIRKTGTEILIVKESRCDDDRQPYCEPNPLGACPRIYRPVCGSNGKTYDNDCLLCFAIEKSGTEIFQVKDGKCN
;
A
#
# COMPACT_ATOMS: atom_id res chain seq x y z
N MET A 1 -17.67 -53.44 -10.33
CA MET A 1 -18.54 -52.88 -11.39
C MET A 1 -18.71 -51.39 -11.10
N PHE A 2 -18.20 -50.56 -12.02
CA PHE A 2 -18.49 -49.15 -12.41
C PHE A 2 -19.20 -48.21 -11.40
N ALA A 3 -18.93 -46.91 -11.26
CA ALA A 3 -17.99 -45.90 -11.76
C ALA A 3 -18.43 -44.55 -11.12
N ARG A 4 -17.65 -43.46 -11.30
CA ARG A 4 -17.91 -42.03 -10.97
C ARG A 4 -17.26 -41.59 -9.65
N GLY A 5 -16.38 -40.59 -9.60
CA GLY A 5 -15.90 -39.64 -10.60
C GLY A 5 -14.73 -38.86 -10.00
N VAL A 6 -13.93 -38.25 -10.86
CA VAL A 6 -12.81 -37.40 -10.48
C VAL A 6 -13.34 -36.19 -9.69
N ILE A 7 -13.07 -36.14 -8.38
CA ILE A 7 -13.31 -34.95 -7.58
C ILE A 7 -12.09 -34.05 -7.76
N VAL A 8 -12.11 -33.21 -8.81
CA VAL A 8 -11.28 -32.01 -8.86
C VAL A 8 -11.95 -30.99 -7.94
N LEU A 9 -11.67 -31.03 -6.64
CA LEU A 9 -12.04 -29.93 -5.76
C LEU A 9 -10.94 -28.87 -5.87
N LEU A 10 -11.23 -27.84 -6.67
CA LEU A 10 -10.48 -26.60 -6.78
C LEU A 10 -10.39 -25.93 -5.40
N CYS A 11 -9.37 -26.26 -4.61
CA CYS A 11 -9.02 -25.50 -3.40
C CYS A 11 -8.22 -24.24 -3.78
N VAL A 12 -8.74 -23.43 -4.71
CA VAL A 12 -8.23 -22.07 -4.94
C VAL A 12 -9.19 -21.11 -4.25
N LEU A 13 -9.25 -21.18 -2.92
CA LEU A 13 -9.68 -20.06 -2.11
C LEU A 13 -8.43 -19.47 -1.49
N VAL A 14 -7.58 -18.90 -2.34
CA VAL A 14 -6.58 -17.95 -1.87
C VAL A 14 -7.40 -16.77 -1.36
N ALA A 15 -7.44 -16.61 -0.04
CA ALA A 15 -7.95 -15.41 0.58
C ALA A 15 -7.04 -14.25 0.16
N VAL A 16 -7.35 -13.59 -0.95
CA VAL A 16 -6.77 -12.29 -1.31
C VAL A 16 -7.88 -11.27 -1.19
N SER A 17 -8.20 -10.89 0.04
CA SER A 17 -8.90 -9.63 0.28
C SER A 17 -7.88 -8.50 0.40
N ASP A 18 -7.07 -8.30 -0.64
CA ASP A 18 -6.50 -6.99 -0.94
C ASP A 18 -7.56 -6.28 -1.76
N ALA A 19 -8.40 -5.48 -1.10
CA ALA A 19 -9.56 -4.84 -1.71
C ALA A 19 -9.12 -3.76 -2.71
N ALA A 20 -8.75 -4.19 -3.92
CA ALA A 20 -8.49 -3.29 -5.03
C ALA A 20 -9.78 -2.51 -5.35
N ARG A 21 -9.68 -1.17 -5.44
CA ARG A 21 -10.83 -0.32 -5.76
C ARG A 21 -10.86 0.07 -7.23
N LYS A 22 -12.07 0.27 -7.77
CA LYS A 22 -12.25 0.86 -9.10
C LYS A 22 -11.86 2.35 -9.08
N PRO A 23 -11.14 2.85 -10.09
CA PRO A 23 -10.89 4.27 -10.25
C PRO A 23 -12.14 5.02 -10.72
N ASN A 24 -12.28 6.28 -10.31
CA ASN A 24 -13.38 7.15 -10.74
C ASN A 24 -13.05 7.88 -12.05
N CYS A 25 -13.00 7.14 -13.15
CA CYS A 25 -12.66 7.71 -14.46
C CYS A 25 -13.74 8.63 -15.04
N LYS A 26 -14.97 8.60 -14.50
CA LYS A 26 -16.01 9.58 -14.84
C LYS A 26 -15.62 11.00 -14.43
N ARG A 27 -14.77 11.15 -13.40
CA ARG A 27 -14.24 12.45 -12.96
C ARG A 27 -13.19 13.04 -13.90
N TYR A 28 -12.57 12.22 -14.74
CA TYR A 28 -11.46 12.60 -15.61
C TYR A 28 -11.83 12.35 -17.08
N PRO A 29 -12.70 13.16 -17.70
CA PRO A 29 -13.24 12.89 -19.03
C PRO A 29 -12.26 13.13 -20.18
N SER A 30 -11.12 13.77 -19.93
CA SER A 30 -10.12 14.10 -20.96
C SER A 30 -8.72 13.63 -20.55
N ASP A 31 -7.78 13.75 -21.49
CA ASP A 31 -6.36 13.42 -21.27
C ASP A 31 -5.56 14.56 -20.62
N ALA A 32 -6.23 15.67 -20.27
CA ALA A 32 -5.63 16.77 -19.54
C ALA A 32 -5.66 16.49 -18.03
N CYS A 33 -4.51 16.13 -17.47
CA CYS A 33 -4.34 15.88 -16.03
C CYS A 33 -3.57 17.03 -15.35
N THR A 34 -3.94 17.33 -14.10
CA THR A 34 -3.11 18.19 -13.25
C THR A 34 -1.79 17.51 -12.92
N LYS A 35 -0.72 18.28 -12.68
CA LYS A 35 0.57 17.75 -12.21
C LYS A 35 0.63 17.49 -10.70
N ILE A 36 -0.51 17.43 -10.01
CA ILE A 36 -0.58 17.13 -8.58
C ILE A 36 -0.18 15.65 -8.39
N TYR A 37 0.88 15.42 -7.62
CA TYR A 37 1.36 14.09 -7.31
C TYR A 37 0.58 13.47 -6.15
N LYS A 38 -0.24 12.46 -6.46
CA LYS A 38 -1.05 11.67 -5.51
C LYS A 38 -1.08 10.22 -5.99
N PRO A 39 0.02 9.48 -5.81
CA PRO A 39 0.27 8.26 -6.56
C PRO A 39 -0.78 7.17 -6.32
N LYS A 40 -0.93 6.30 -7.31
CA LYS A 40 -1.79 5.11 -7.28
C LYS A 40 -1.01 3.92 -7.81
N CYS A 41 -1.09 2.78 -7.13
CA CYS A 41 -0.58 1.52 -7.64
C CYS A 41 -1.70 0.80 -8.38
N GLY A 42 -1.51 0.57 -9.68
CA GLY A 42 -2.44 -0.18 -10.50
C GLY A 42 -2.33 -1.68 -10.29
N SER A 43 -3.39 -2.43 -10.59
CA SER A 43 -3.42 -3.90 -10.58
C SER A 43 -2.50 -4.55 -11.61
N ASN A 44 -1.94 -3.75 -12.52
CA ASN A 44 -0.88 -4.13 -13.45
C ASN A 44 0.53 -3.92 -12.88
N GLY A 45 0.67 -3.61 -11.58
CA GLY A 45 1.95 -3.36 -10.93
C GLY A 45 2.60 -2.03 -11.30
N LYS A 46 1.91 -1.13 -12.01
CA LYS A 46 2.45 0.17 -12.41
C LYS A 46 1.99 1.29 -11.46
N THR A 47 2.93 2.14 -11.08
CA THR A 47 2.66 3.40 -10.39
C THR A 47 2.19 4.47 -11.38
N TYR A 48 1.07 5.13 -11.05
CA TYR A 48 0.54 6.28 -11.76
C TYR A 48 0.66 7.53 -10.88
N SER A 49 1.06 8.68 -11.45
CA SER A 49 1.33 9.91 -10.68
C SER A 49 0.09 10.41 -9.94
N ASN A 50 -1.09 10.16 -10.52
CA ASN A 50 -2.39 10.36 -9.91
C ASN A 50 -3.46 9.51 -10.61
N GLU A 51 -4.67 9.52 -10.06
CA GLU A 51 -5.80 8.75 -10.60
C GLU A 51 -6.23 9.21 -12.01
N CYS A 52 -5.99 10.47 -12.38
CA CYS A 52 -6.26 10.96 -13.74
C CYS A 52 -5.38 10.26 -14.76
N GLU A 53 -4.07 10.18 -14.51
CA GLU A 53 -3.13 9.49 -15.41
C GLU A 53 -3.42 7.98 -15.50
N LEU A 54 -3.87 7.36 -14.41
CA LEU A 54 -4.34 5.97 -14.42
C LEU A 54 -5.55 5.82 -15.36
N CYS A 55 -6.53 6.72 -15.26
CA CYS A 55 -7.71 6.71 -16.14
C CYS A 55 -7.37 6.99 -17.61
N VAL A 56 -6.41 7.86 -17.89
CA VAL A 56 -5.88 8.06 -19.25
C VAL A 56 -5.28 6.77 -19.79
N ALA A 57 -4.51 6.05 -18.97
CA ALA A 57 -3.94 4.77 -19.37
C ALA A 57 -5.04 3.75 -19.69
N ILE A 58 -6.05 3.59 -18.82
CA ILE A 58 -7.20 2.69 -19.06
C ILE A 58 -7.86 2.99 -20.41
N ARG A 59 -8.10 4.26 -20.75
CA ARG A 59 -8.71 4.64 -22.03
C ARG A 59 -7.82 4.33 -23.22
N LYS A 60 -6.51 4.57 -23.11
CA LYS A 60 -5.56 4.36 -24.20
C LYS A 60 -5.30 2.88 -24.48
N THR A 61 -5.26 2.05 -23.43
CA THR A 61 -4.95 0.62 -23.56
C THR A 61 -6.20 -0.25 -23.64
N GLY A 62 -7.36 0.24 -23.23
CA GLY A 62 -8.60 -0.54 -23.14
C GLY A 62 -8.57 -1.61 -22.03
N THR A 63 -7.58 -1.57 -21.13
CA THR A 63 -7.41 -2.57 -20.06
C THR A 63 -8.09 -2.12 -18.77
N GLU A 64 -8.76 -3.03 -18.07
CA GLU A 64 -9.22 -2.76 -16.71
C GLU A 64 -8.04 -2.74 -15.75
N ILE A 65 -7.84 -1.61 -15.07
CA ILE A 65 -6.79 -1.42 -14.06
C ILE A 65 -7.49 -0.96 -12.78
N LEU A 66 -7.39 -1.77 -11.72
CA LEU A 66 -7.87 -1.41 -10.39
C LEU A 66 -6.76 -0.71 -9.60
N ILE A 67 -7.13 0.08 -8.61
CA ILE A 67 -6.18 0.67 -7.67
C ILE A 67 -5.97 -0.34 -6.54
N VAL A 68 -4.75 -0.89 -6.44
CA VAL A 68 -4.35 -1.86 -5.41
C VAL A 68 -3.82 -1.13 -4.16
N LYS A 69 -3.06 -0.05 -4.33
CA LYS A 69 -2.56 0.80 -3.23
C LYS A 69 -2.82 2.27 -3.51
N GLU A 70 -3.18 3.04 -2.48
CA GLU A 70 -3.32 4.51 -2.53
C GLU A 70 -1.96 5.25 -2.45
N SER A 71 -0.92 4.59 -2.95
CA SER A 71 0.48 5.00 -2.95
C SER A 71 1.18 4.48 -4.23
N ARG A 72 2.51 4.51 -4.29
CA ARG A 72 3.25 3.86 -5.38
C ARG A 72 3.28 2.34 -5.17
N CYS A 73 3.56 1.57 -6.22
CA CYS A 73 3.68 0.11 -6.09
C CYS A 73 4.90 -0.32 -5.26
N ASP A 74 6.00 0.43 -5.35
CA ASP A 74 7.22 0.30 -4.56
C ASP A 74 7.12 0.93 -3.16
N ASP A 75 5.97 1.52 -2.81
CA ASP A 75 5.71 2.02 -1.46
C ASP A 75 5.25 0.85 -0.58
N ASP A 76 6.17 -0.09 -0.36
CA ASP A 76 6.14 -0.99 0.78
C ASP A 76 6.58 -0.12 1.95
N ARG A 77 5.62 0.53 2.63
CA ARG A 77 5.89 1.42 3.78
C ARG A 77 6.39 0.64 4.99
N GLN A 78 7.49 -0.07 4.83
CA GLN A 78 8.47 -0.20 5.87
C GLN A 78 8.92 1.23 6.20
N PRO A 79 8.84 1.67 7.46
CA PRO A 79 9.42 2.94 7.84
C PRO A 79 10.90 2.90 7.45
N TYR A 80 11.38 4.01 6.88
CA TYR A 80 12.78 4.13 6.50
C TYR A 80 13.62 4.21 7.77
N CYS A 81 14.05 3.05 8.24
CA CYS A 81 14.92 2.94 9.40
C CYS A 81 16.35 3.17 8.93
N GLU A 82 16.80 4.41 9.09
CA GLU A 82 18.22 4.72 8.96
C GLU A 82 19.01 3.92 10.00
N PRO A 83 20.19 3.40 9.65
CA PRO A 83 21.10 2.82 10.62
C PRO A 83 21.34 3.83 11.74
N ASN A 84 20.94 3.48 12.97
CA ASN A 84 21.19 4.27 14.17
C ASN A 84 22.31 3.60 14.99
N PRO A 85 23.59 3.78 14.62
CA PRO A 85 24.71 3.11 15.28
C PRO A 85 24.87 3.52 16.76
N LEU A 86 24.31 4.66 17.17
CA LEU A 86 24.33 5.12 18.56
C LEU A 86 23.25 4.46 19.42
N GLY A 87 22.26 3.81 18.81
CA GLY A 87 21.12 3.23 19.53
C GLY A 87 20.31 4.28 20.32
N ALA A 88 20.40 5.56 19.95
CA ALA A 88 19.79 6.67 20.68
C ALA A 88 18.89 7.47 19.75
N CYS A 89 17.66 7.73 20.18
CA CYS A 89 16.73 8.56 19.43
C CYS A 89 16.76 10.02 19.90
N PRO A 90 16.67 10.99 18.96
CA PRO A 90 16.51 12.38 19.34
C PRO A 90 15.19 12.59 20.08
N ARG A 91 15.16 13.54 21.02
CA ARG A 91 13.94 13.94 21.76
C ARG A 91 13.09 14.93 20.97
N ILE A 92 12.87 14.65 19.68
CA ILE A 92 12.03 15.46 18.79
C ILE A 92 10.64 14.82 18.76
N TYR A 93 9.61 15.65 18.97
CA TYR A 93 8.22 15.21 18.91
C TYR A 93 7.64 15.39 17.51
N ARG A 94 7.64 14.31 16.72
CA ARG A 94 7.05 14.21 15.38
C ARG A 94 6.34 12.86 15.28
N PRO A 95 5.13 12.72 15.87
CA PRO A 95 4.57 11.41 16.15
C PRO A 95 4.18 10.64 14.90
N VAL A 96 4.22 9.31 14.99
CA VAL A 96 3.75 8.38 13.95
C VAL A 96 2.94 7.23 14.54
N CYS A 97 2.03 6.69 13.75
CA CYS A 97 1.19 5.56 14.14
C CYS A 97 1.73 4.26 13.53
N GLY A 98 2.08 3.29 14.37
CA GLY A 98 2.47 1.95 13.95
C GLY A 98 1.27 1.04 13.68
N SER A 99 1.50 -0.02 12.89
CA SER A 99 0.51 -1.05 12.56
C SER A 99 0.00 -1.83 13.79
N ASN A 100 0.75 -1.78 14.89
CA ASN A 100 0.35 -2.32 16.18
C ASN A 100 -0.58 -1.39 16.99
N GLY A 101 -1.06 -0.30 16.41
CA GLY A 101 -1.94 0.67 17.06
C GLY A 101 -1.25 1.57 18.08
N LYS A 102 0.09 1.49 18.21
CA LYS A 102 0.87 2.33 19.12
C LYS A 102 1.34 3.61 18.42
N THR A 103 1.23 4.73 19.13
CA THR A 103 1.87 5.99 18.73
C THR A 103 3.32 6.00 19.22
N TYR A 104 4.24 6.36 18.34
CA TYR A 104 5.65 6.59 18.65
C TYR A 104 5.94 8.08 18.52
N ASP A 105 6.76 8.65 19.41
CA ASP A 105 7.00 10.10 19.41
C ASP A 105 7.75 10.58 18.17
N ASN A 106 8.49 9.69 17.50
CA ASN A 106 9.13 9.91 16.22
C ASN A 106 9.47 8.58 15.51
N ASP A 107 9.88 8.70 14.25
CA ASP A 107 10.25 7.57 13.39
C ASP A 107 11.38 6.72 13.97
N CYS A 108 12.33 7.35 14.66
CA CYS A 108 13.43 6.60 15.30
C CYS A 108 12.91 5.64 16.38
N LEU A 109 11.95 6.07 17.21
CA LEU A 109 11.35 5.20 18.22
C LEU A 109 10.50 4.09 17.62
N LEU A 110 9.84 4.35 16.49
CA LEU A 110 9.15 3.31 15.71
C LEU A 110 10.16 2.28 15.17
N CYS A 111 11.26 2.74 14.59
CA CYS A 111 12.33 1.87 14.10
C CYS A 111 12.97 1.03 15.19
N PHE A 112 13.24 1.62 16.35
CA PHE A 112 13.71 0.87 17.51
C PHE A 112 12.73 -0.24 17.93
N ALA A 113 11.43 0.04 17.85
CA ALA A 113 10.41 -0.96 18.17
C ALA A 113 10.34 -2.07 17.13
N ILE A 114 10.54 -1.78 15.85
CA ILE A 114 10.60 -2.77 14.77
C ILE A 114 11.73 -3.75 15.02
N GLU A 115 12.94 -3.23 15.27
CA GLU A 115 14.12 -4.05 15.55
C GLU A 115 13.95 -4.93 16.79
N LYS A 116 13.19 -4.48 17.79
CA LYS A 116 13.00 -5.19 19.07
C LYS A 116 11.78 -6.11 19.12
N SER A 117 10.76 -5.89 18.30
CA SER A 117 9.46 -6.53 18.52
C SER A 117 9.41 -8.00 18.10
N GLY A 118 10.29 -8.46 17.20
CA GLY A 118 10.18 -9.78 16.58
C GLY A 118 8.91 -9.98 15.73
N THR A 119 8.17 -8.91 15.46
CA THR A 119 6.95 -8.87 14.65
C THR A 119 7.06 -7.80 13.57
N GLU A 120 6.31 -7.95 12.49
CA GLU A 120 6.30 -6.97 11.40
C GLU A 120 5.48 -5.74 11.80
N ILE A 121 6.15 -4.71 12.32
CA ILE A 121 5.57 -3.40 12.57
C ILE A 121 5.92 -2.48 11.40
N PHE A 122 4.92 -1.80 10.85
CA PHE A 122 5.10 -0.80 9.80
C PHE A 122 4.36 0.50 10.14
N GLN A 123 4.73 1.60 9.50
CA GLN A 123 4.07 2.88 9.74
C GLN A 123 2.75 2.94 8.98
N VAL A 124 1.64 3.17 9.69
CA VAL A 124 0.30 3.32 9.11
C VAL A 124 0.11 4.75 8.59
N LYS A 125 0.45 5.75 9.42
CA LYS A 125 0.29 7.17 9.09
C LYS A 125 1.22 8.05 9.91
N ASP A 126 1.43 9.26 9.41
CA ASP A 126 1.96 10.35 10.22
C ASP A 126 0.94 10.78 11.28
N GLY A 127 1.44 11.28 12.40
CA GLY A 127 0.64 11.68 13.55
C GLY A 127 0.32 10.52 14.49
N LYS A 128 -0.43 10.85 15.56
CA LYS A 128 -0.88 9.85 16.54
C LYS A 128 -1.86 8.85 15.91
N CYS A 129 -1.92 7.66 16.48
CA CYS A 129 -3.05 6.75 16.25
C CYS A 129 -4.35 7.41 16.73
N ASN A 130 -5.48 6.97 16.16
CA ASN A 130 -6.81 7.56 16.42
C ASN A 130 -7.25 7.34 17.87
#